data_AF-G0QAI0-F1
#
_entry.id   AF-G0QAI0-F1
#
_cell.length_a   1.000
_cell.length_b   1.000
_cell.length_c   1.000
_cell.angle_alpha   90.00
_cell.angle_beta   90.00
_cell.angle_gamma   90.00
#
_symmetry.space_group_name_H-M   'P 1'
#
loop_
_entity.id
_entity.type
_entity.pdbx_description
1 polymer ?
#
loop_
_entity_poly.entity_id
_entity_poly.type
_entity_poly.pdbx_seq_one_letter_code
_entity_poly.pdbx_strand_id
1 'polypeptide(L)'
;MELSKFCPRCGRETDNLYGDKKKLCAGCYTDENDLLELPDVVEHVTCPVCGRLKMEGKWLERYGLEEQLGERFSEFNQDGVEMRLQYWEEEDGTTQVRVHASAGEMQDTYDAELRPKQEQCQPCSRFSSSFYK
;
A
#
# COMPACT_ATOMS: atom_id res chain seq x y z
N MET A 1 37.87 -11.99 -7.49
CA MET A 1 37.40 -12.75 -6.31
C MET A 1 36.65 -11.72 -5.49
N GLU A 2 35.32 -11.66 -5.64
CA GLU A 2 34.52 -10.77 -4.80
C GLU A 2 34.48 -11.38 -3.40
N LEU A 3 34.83 -10.60 -2.39
CA LEU A 3 34.81 -11.04 -1.00
C LEU A 3 33.35 -10.96 -0.54
N SER A 4 32.75 -12.12 -0.21
CA SER A 4 31.46 -12.18 0.47
C SER A 4 31.54 -11.34 1.75
N LYS A 5 30.52 -10.51 2.00
CA LYS A 5 30.39 -9.77 3.26
C LYS A 5 29.63 -10.64 4.25
N PHE A 6 29.88 -10.44 5.54
CA PHE A 6 29.18 -11.17 6.60
C PHE A 6 28.27 -10.23 7.38
N CYS A 7 27.03 -10.67 7.62
CA CYS A 7 26.11 -9.94 8.48
C CYS A 7 26.54 -10.08 9.95
N PRO A 8 26.81 -8.99 10.69
CA PRO A 8 27.24 -9.05 12.08
C PRO A 8 26.15 -9.53 13.05
N ARG A 9 24.86 -9.51 12.64
CA ARG A 9 23.73 -9.95 13.47
C ARG A 9 23.45 -11.46 13.35
N CYS A 10 23.47 -12.00 12.14
CA CYS A 10 23.11 -13.41 11.90
C CYS A 10 24.24 -14.30 11.34
N GLY A 11 25.40 -13.72 11.01
CA GLY A 11 26.57 -14.45 10.50
C GLY A 11 26.47 -14.94 9.06
N ARG A 12 25.36 -14.67 8.34
CA ARG A 12 25.20 -15.06 6.93
C ARG A 12 26.12 -14.29 5.99
N GLU A 13 26.64 -14.99 4.99
CA GLU A 13 27.31 -14.38 3.84
C GLU A 13 26.28 -13.70 2.92
N THR A 14 26.64 -12.52 2.42
CA THR A 14 25.80 -11.71 1.54
C THR A 14 26.66 -10.78 0.69
N ASP A 15 26.17 -10.41 -0.48
CA ASP A 15 26.85 -9.48 -1.37
C ASP A 15 26.70 -8.02 -0.89
N ASN A 16 25.57 -7.71 -0.24
CA ASN A 16 25.19 -6.37 0.18
C ASN A 16 24.89 -6.26 1.68
N LEU A 17 25.28 -5.13 2.26
CA LEU A 17 24.94 -4.76 3.63
C LEU A 17 24.30 -3.37 3.64
N TYR A 18 23.27 -3.23 4.47
CA TYR A 18 22.37 -2.09 4.51
C TYR A 18 22.38 -1.41 5.88
N GLY A 19 21.96 -0.14 5.93
CA GLY A 19 21.96 0.69 7.14
C GLY A 19 23.24 1.50 7.34
N ASP A 20 23.14 2.67 7.96
CA ASP A 20 24.29 3.58 8.12
C ASP A 20 25.17 3.22 9.32
N LYS A 21 24.54 2.99 10.48
CA LYS A 21 25.24 2.72 11.75
C LYS A 21 25.60 1.25 11.94
N LYS A 22 24.67 0.35 11.59
CA LYS A 22 24.86 -1.10 11.61
C LYS A 22 24.66 -1.62 10.19
N LYS A 23 25.68 -2.26 9.63
CA LYS A 23 25.66 -2.84 8.29
C LYS A 23 25.09 -4.26 8.38
N LEU A 24 23.81 -4.44 8.03
CA LEU A 24 23.06 -5.70 8.15
C LEU A 24 22.74 -6.30 6.78
N CYS A 25 22.57 -7.61 6.67
CA CYS A 25 22.00 -8.19 5.45
C CYS A 25 20.52 -7.79 5.29
N ALA A 26 19.97 -7.96 4.08
CA ALA A 26 18.61 -7.58 3.73
C ALA A 26 17.55 -7.99 4.79
N GLY A 27 17.47 -9.27 5.12
CA GLY A 27 16.47 -9.75 6.10
C GLY A 27 16.71 -9.25 7.52
N CYS A 28 17.97 -9.12 7.95
CA CYS A 28 18.24 -8.56 9.28
C CYS A 28 17.92 -7.07 9.37
N TYR A 29 17.98 -6.36 8.24
CA TYR A 29 17.64 -4.94 8.15
C TYR A 29 16.12 -4.75 8.23
N THR A 30 15.34 -5.52 7.46
CA THR A 30 13.87 -5.44 7.45
C THR A 30 13.24 -5.86 8.77
N ASP A 31 13.88 -6.76 9.55
CA ASP A 31 13.43 -7.09 10.91
C ASP A 31 13.41 -5.89 11.88
N GLU A 32 14.23 -4.85 11.64
CA GLU A 32 14.37 -3.69 12.53
C GLU A 32 13.94 -2.38 11.87
N ASN A 33 13.67 -2.37 10.55
CA ASN A 33 13.38 -1.15 9.78
C ASN A 33 12.36 -1.48 8.69
N ASP A 34 11.29 -0.70 8.62
CA ASP A 34 10.29 -0.85 7.58
C ASP A 34 10.76 -0.28 6.23
N LEU A 35 10.36 -0.94 5.14
CA LEU A 35 10.51 -0.45 3.77
C LEU A 35 9.42 0.56 3.39
N LEU A 36 8.27 0.50 4.06
CA LEU A 36 7.09 1.32 3.80
C LEU A 36 6.47 1.78 5.13
N GLU A 37 5.92 2.98 5.13
CA GLU A 37 5.06 3.47 6.22
C GLU A 37 3.59 3.23 5.83
N LEU A 38 3.08 2.03 6.11
CA LEU A 38 1.69 1.66 5.82
C LEU A 38 0.85 1.69 7.12
N PRO A 39 -0.28 2.40 7.16
CA PRO A 39 -1.19 2.34 8.29
C PRO A 39 -2.00 1.03 8.32
N ASP A 40 -2.35 0.56 9.52
CA ASP A 40 -3.17 -0.64 9.72
C ASP A 40 -4.56 -0.55 9.05
N VAL A 41 -5.07 0.66 8.83
CA VAL A 41 -6.37 0.93 8.22
C VAL A 41 -6.23 2.00 7.15
N VAL A 42 -6.66 1.68 5.92
CA VAL A 42 -6.65 2.59 4.77
C VAL A 42 -8.09 2.92 4.38
N GLU A 43 -8.44 4.21 4.39
CA GLU A 43 -9.78 4.66 4.04
C GLU A 43 -10.01 4.67 2.53
N HIS A 44 -11.08 4.02 2.08
CA HIS A 44 -11.42 3.89 0.66
C HIS A 44 -12.74 4.57 0.33
N VAL A 45 -12.67 5.84 -0.07
CA VAL A 45 -13.87 6.65 -0.32
C VAL A 45 -14.31 6.57 -1.78
N THR A 46 -15.50 6.01 -2.04
CA THR A 46 -16.08 5.92 -3.39
C THR A 46 -17.46 6.56 -3.48
N CYS A 47 -17.86 6.95 -4.69
CA CYS A 47 -19.20 7.45 -4.95
C CYS A 47 -20.19 6.28 -5.08
N PRO A 48 -21.25 6.20 -4.26
CA PRO A 48 -22.21 5.09 -4.34
C PRO A 48 -23.06 5.11 -5.63
N VAL A 49 -23.08 6.23 -6.35
CA VAL A 49 -23.89 6.40 -7.57
C VAL A 49 -23.12 6.05 -8.84
N CYS A 50 -21.87 6.52 -8.95
CA CYS A 50 -21.08 6.35 -10.17
C CYS A 50 -19.78 5.55 -9.97
N GLY A 51 -19.42 5.20 -8.73
CA GLY A 51 -18.23 4.40 -8.44
C GLY A 51 -16.90 5.14 -8.44
N ARG A 52 -16.86 6.45 -8.73
CA ARG A 52 -15.61 7.25 -8.72
C ARG A 52 -14.89 7.18 -7.37
N LEU A 53 -13.56 7.10 -7.41
CA LEU A 53 -12.68 7.14 -6.24
C LEU A 53 -12.40 8.58 -5.80
N LYS A 54 -12.37 8.85 -4.50
CA LYS A 54 -11.95 10.15 -3.95
C LYS A 54 -10.51 10.07 -3.43
N MET A 55 -9.60 10.80 -4.07
CA MET A 55 -8.19 10.95 -3.68
C MET A 55 -7.90 12.42 -3.36
N GLU A 56 -7.37 12.73 -2.18
CA GLU A 56 -6.97 14.09 -1.78
C GLU A 56 -8.03 15.18 -2.11
N GLY A 57 -9.32 14.86 -1.88
CA GLY A 57 -10.44 15.76 -2.16
C GLY A 57 -10.91 15.83 -3.62
N LYS A 58 -10.23 15.16 -4.55
CA LYS A 58 -10.59 15.08 -5.98
C LYS A 58 -11.27 13.74 -6.30
N TRP A 59 -12.17 13.76 -7.28
CA TRP A 59 -12.85 12.57 -7.78
C TRP A 59 -12.17 12.07 -9.05
N LEU A 60 -11.63 10.85 -8.99
CA LEU A 60 -10.97 10.19 -10.11
C LEU A 60 -11.92 9.20 -10.79
N GLU A 61 -11.81 9.07 -12.11
CA GLU A 61 -12.59 8.14 -12.93
C GLU A 61 -11.98 6.73 -12.88
N ARG A 62 -11.94 6.19 -11.67
CA ARG A 62 -11.45 4.86 -11.32
C ARG A 62 -12.63 4.03 -10.85
N TYR A 63 -12.90 2.92 -11.49
CA TYR A 63 -14.16 2.17 -11.27
C TYR A 63 -13.93 0.71 -10.85
N GLY A 64 -12.81 0.11 -11.25
CA GLY A 64 -12.44 -1.24 -10.84
C GLY A 64 -11.70 -1.24 -9.50
N LEU A 65 -11.97 -2.24 -8.65
CA LEU A 65 -11.32 -2.35 -7.34
C LEU A 65 -9.79 -2.38 -7.46
N GLU A 66 -9.23 -3.17 -8.38
CA GLU A 66 -7.78 -3.24 -8.62
C GLU A 66 -7.18 -1.87 -8.97
N GLU A 67 -7.79 -1.16 -9.93
CA GLU A 67 -7.36 0.17 -10.37
C GLU A 67 -7.43 1.18 -9.20
N GLN A 68 -8.51 1.11 -8.42
CA GLN A 68 -8.74 1.96 -7.27
C GLN A 68 -7.75 1.67 -6.12
N LEU A 69 -7.41 0.40 -5.87
CA LEU A 69 -6.42 -0.01 -4.89
C LEU A 69 -5.01 0.43 -5.33
N GLY A 70 -4.67 0.26 -6.61
CA GLY A 70 -3.39 0.74 -7.15
C GLY A 70 -3.20 2.23 -6.94
N GLU A 71 -4.23 3.04 -7.25
CA GLU A 71 -4.21 4.49 -7.00
C GLU A 71 -4.14 4.81 -5.50
N ARG A 72 -4.98 4.16 -4.67
CA ARG A 72 -5.00 4.40 -3.22
C ARG A 72 -3.66 4.08 -2.58
N PHE A 73 -3.08 2.91 -2.84
CA PHE A 73 -1.85 2.48 -2.20
C PHE A 73 -0.61 3.13 -2.78
N SER A 74 -0.70 3.78 -3.95
CA SER A 74 0.41 4.54 -4.52
C SER A 74 0.87 5.70 -3.62
N GLU A 75 0.02 6.20 -2.72
CA GLU A 75 0.35 7.26 -1.77
C GLU A 75 1.39 6.83 -0.72
N PHE A 76 1.55 5.51 -0.50
CA PHE A 76 2.52 4.93 0.44
C PHE A 76 3.84 4.53 -0.24
N ASN A 77 3.96 4.70 -1.56
CA ASN A 77 5.14 4.27 -2.29
C ASN A 77 6.36 5.10 -1.90
N GLN A 78 7.49 4.42 -1.66
CA GLN A 78 8.76 5.03 -1.31
C GLN A 78 9.74 4.90 -2.49
N ASP A 79 10.65 5.86 -2.64
CA ASP A 79 11.64 5.85 -3.72
C ASP A 79 12.49 4.57 -3.69
N GLY A 80 12.54 3.86 -4.82
CA GLY A 80 13.29 2.61 -4.95
C GLY A 80 12.62 1.37 -4.37
N VAL A 81 11.36 1.48 -3.91
CA VAL A 81 10.54 0.33 -3.48
C VAL A 81 9.54 -0.04 -4.58
N GLU A 82 9.49 -1.31 -4.94
CA GLU A 82 8.42 -1.88 -5.77
C GLU A 82 7.35 -2.50 -4.87
N MET A 83 6.09 -2.13 -5.10
CA MET A 83 4.92 -2.65 -4.39
C MET A 83 4.11 -3.59 -5.27
N ARG A 84 3.65 -4.70 -4.70
CA ARG A 84 2.63 -5.57 -5.29
C ARG A 84 1.51 -5.80 -4.30
N LEU A 85 0.28 -5.65 -4.77
CA LEU A 85 -0.91 -5.74 -3.92
C LEU A 85 -1.56 -7.12 -4.09
N GLN A 86 -1.90 -7.73 -2.97
CA GLN A 86 -2.82 -8.86 -2.88
C GLN A 86 -3.99 -8.42 -2.00
N TYR A 87 -5.23 -8.73 -2.39
CA TYR A 87 -6.40 -8.40 -1.58
C TYR A 87 -7.38 -9.56 -1.52
N TRP A 88 -8.12 -9.64 -0.43
CA TRP A 88 -9.16 -10.64 -0.21
C TRP A 88 -10.25 -10.08 0.72
N GLU A 89 -11.40 -10.74 0.73
CA GLU A 89 -12.51 -10.44 1.65
C GLU A 89 -12.54 -11.53 2.73
N GLU A 90 -12.62 -11.12 3.98
CA GLU A 90 -12.81 -11.98 5.15
C GLU A 90 -14.29 -12.38 5.29
N GLU A 91 -14.58 -13.41 6.09
CA GLU A 91 -15.95 -13.91 6.29
C GLU A 91 -16.92 -12.86 6.88
N ASP A 92 -16.39 -11.86 7.59
CA ASP A 92 -17.16 -10.76 8.17
C ASP A 92 -17.41 -9.60 7.19
N GLY A 93 -16.97 -9.74 5.93
CA GLY A 93 -17.09 -8.73 4.87
C GLY A 93 -15.98 -7.67 4.89
N THR A 94 -14.97 -7.80 5.75
CA THR A 94 -13.83 -6.89 5.79
C THR A 94 -12.90 -7.18 4.62
N THR A 95 -12.48 -6.14 3.89
CA THR A 95 -11.47 -6.29 2.84
C THR A 95 -10.07 -6.09 3.43
N GLN A 96 -9.20 -7.08 3.26
CA GLN A 96 -7.80 -7.03 3.66
C GLN A 96 -6.91 -6.83 2.44
N VAL A 97 -5.85 -6.04 2.60
CA VAL A 97 -4.86 -5.79 1.56
C VAL A 97 -3.48 -6.07 2.12
N ARG A 98 -2.77 -6.99 1.47
CA ARG A 98 -1.35 -7.26 1.71
C ARG A 98 -0.51 -6.56 0.66
N VAL A 99 0.43 -5.76 1.13
CA VAL A 99 1.44 -5.08 0.32
C VAL A 99 2.73 -5.88 0.41
N HIS A 100 3.17 -6.44 -0.70
CA HIS A 100 4.50 -7.00 -0.85
C HIS A 100 5.45 -5.90 -1.32
N ALA A 101 6.35 -5.46 -0.44
CA ALA A 101 7.35 -4.45 -0.72
C ALA A 101 8.69 -5.10 -1.08
N SER A 102 9.38 -4.55 -2.07
CA SER A 102 10.73 -5.01 -2.42
C SER A 102 11.66 -3.87 -2.79
N ALA A 103 12.90 -3.91 -2.28
CA ALA A 103 13.94 -2.92 -2.54
C ALA A 103 15.29 -3.62 -2.71
N GLY A 104 15.68 -3.88 -3.96
CA GLY A 104 16.84 -4.72 -4.26
C GLY A 104 16.64 -6.15 -3.74
N GLU A 105 17.48 -6.60 -2.80
CA GLU A 105 17.37 -7.92 -2.15
C GLU A 105 16.43 -7.90 -0.93
N MET A 106 15.99 -6.73 -0.47
CA MET A 106 15.04 -6.63 0.63
C MET A 106 13.64 -6.95 0.17
N GLN A 107 12.92 -7.69 1.01
CA GLN A 107 11.50 -7.99 0.84
C GLN A 107 10.84 -7.89 2.20
N ASP A 108 9.65 -7.29 2.22
CA ASP A 108 8.82 -7.23 3.42
C ASP A 108 7.33 -7.24 3.04
N THR A 109 6.49 -7.56 4.01
CA THR A 109 5.03 -7.64 3.83
C THR A 109 4.30 -6.85 4.89
N TYR A 110 3.38 -6.00 4.45
CA TYR A 110 2.54 -5.18 5.31
C TYR A 110 1.07 -5.48 5.04
N ASP A 111 0.26 -5.63 6.09
CA ASP A 111 -1.16 -5.87 5.99
C ASP A 111 -1.94 -4.63 6.42
N ALA A 112 -3.00 -4.29 5.70
CA ALA A 112 -3.91 -3.21 6.05
C ALA A 112 -5.37 -3.59 5.79
N GLU A 113 -6.25 -3.17 6.68
CA GLU A 113 -7.70 -3.21 6.49
C GLU A 113 -8.11 -2.08 5.54
N LEU A 114 -8.78 -2.43 4.45
CA LEU A 114 -9.43 -1.45 3.58
C LEU A 114 -10.79 -1.10 4.15
N ARG A 115 -10.95 0.14 4.64
CA ARG A 115 -12.21 0.62 5.20
C ARG A 115 -13.04 1.37 4.16
N PRO A 116 -14.09 0.77 3.58
CA PRO A 116 -14.91 1.46 2.59
C PRO A 116 -15.71 2.59 3.24
N LYS A 117 -15.72 3.74 2.57
CA LYS A 117 -16.56 4.88 2.91
C LYS A 117 -17.29 5.34 1.65
N GLN A 118 -18.55 5.74 1.83
CA GLN A 118 -19.36 6.24 0.72
C GLN A 118 -19.58 7.74 0.87
N GLU A 119 -19.28 8.48 -0.19
CA GLU A 119 -19.57 9.91 -0.28
C GLU A 119 -20.03 10.24 -1.70
N GLN A 120 -21.10 11.02 -1.87
CA GLN A 120 -21.60 11.32 -3.20
C GLN A 120 -20.75 12.41 -3.87
N CYS A 121 -20.29 12.15 -5.11
CA CYS A 121 -19.50 13.14 -5.84
C CYS A 121 -20.33 14.35 -6.30
N GLN A 122 -19.65 15.48 -6.54
CA GLN A 122 -20.29 16.76 -6.91
C GLN A 122 -21.24 16.65 -8.12
N PRO A 123 -20.92 15.94 -9.22
CA PRO A 123 -21.88 15.72 -10.29
C PRO A 123 -23.15 14.98 -9.84
N CYS A 124 -22.98 13.85 -9.14
CA CYS A 124 -24.10 13.00 -8.72
C CYS A 124 -25.00 13.71 -7.71
N SER A 125 -24.43 14.47 -6.77
CA SER A 125 -25.21 15.22 -5.76
C SER A 125 -26.10 16.29 -6.39
N ARG A 126 -25.64 16.92 -7.48
CA ARG A 126 -26.46 17.87 -8.26
C ARG A 126 -27.64 17.18 -8.95
N PHE A 127 -27.46 15.97 -9.48
CA PHE A 127 -28.56 15.20 -10.07
C PHE A 127 -29.62 14.80 -9.04
N SER A 128 -29.23 14.31 -7.86
CA SER A 128 -30.20 13.92 -6.81
C SER A 128 -30.98 15.11 -6.24
N SER A 129 -30.41 16.32 -6.27
CA SER A 129 -31.12 17.54 -5.84
C SER A 129 -32.21 18.00 -6.82
N SER A 130 -32.20 17.53 -8.07
CA SER A 130 -33.13 17.98 -9.12
C SER A 130 -34.46 17.23 -9.15
N PHE A 131 -34.64 16.20 -8.30
CA PHE A 131 -35.89 15.41 -8.19
C PHE A 131 -36.82 15.87 -7.06
N TYR A 132 -36.45 16.93 -6.33
CA TYR A 132 -37.33 17.65 -5.41
C TYR A 132 -37.71 19.02 -6.02
N LYS A 133 -38.58 19.02 -7.02
CA LYS A 133 -39.33 20.20 -7.47
C LYS A 133 -40.74 19.80 -7.84
#